data_AF-A0A1I7ZE56-F1
#
_entry.id   AF-A0A1I7ZE56-F1
#
_cell.length_a   1.000
_cell.length_b   1.000
_cell.length_c   1.000
_cell.angle_alpha   90.00
_cell.angle_beta   90.00
_cell.angle_gamma   90.00
#
_symmetry.space_group_name_H-M   'P 1'
#
loop_
_entity.id
_entity.type
_entity.pdbx_description
1 polymer ?
#
loop_
_entity_poly.entity_id
_entity_poly.type
_entity_poly.pdbx_seq_one_letter_code
_entity_poly.pdbx_strand_id
1 'polypeptide(L)' 'MLVYKETDDVGVFKKDCRKDRQLKMLFGGCPREYIDILRIIDGHRFFDSPDYSKIYGHMRNAMVSCRSQVSICIEI' A
#
# COMPACT_ATOMS: atom_id res chain seq x y z
N MET A 1 15.59 28.07 -20.82
CA MET A 1 14.39 27.79 -20.01
C MET A 1 14.31 26.28 -19.82
N LEU A 2 14.86 25.76 -18.71
CA LEU A 2 14.97 24.32 -18.44
C LEU A 2 14.26 24.03 -17.11
N VAL A 3 12.97 23.73 -17.16
CA VAL A 3 12.21 23.28 -15.98
C VAL A 3 11.10 22.37 -16.50
N TYR A 4 11.21 21.04 -16.38
CA TYR A 4 10.09 20.06 -16.43
C TYR A 4 10.56 18.58 -16.30
N LYS A 5 11.78 18.30 -15.80
CA LYS A 5 12.29 16.91 -15.73
C LYS A 5 11.87 16.17 -14.46
N GLU A 6 11.88 16.84 -13.30
CA GLU A 6 11.51 16.23 -12.01
C GLU A 6 10.04 15.81 -11.90
N THR A 7 9.13 16.58 -12.49
CA THR A 7 7.69 16.32 -12.38
C THR A 7 7.25 15.09 -13.17
N ASP A 8 7.95 14.75 -14.25
CA ASP A 8 7.64 13.59 -15.08
C ASP A 8 8.07 12.28 -14.39
N ASP A 9 9.27 12.27 -13.81
CA ASP A 9 9.80 11.12 -13.08
C ASP A 9 8.93 10.77 -11.85
N VAL A 10 8.47 11.78 -11.11
CA VAL A 10 7.53 11.58 -9.99
C VAL A 10 6.18 11.05 -10.49
N GLY A 11 5.71 11.51 -11.66
CA GLY A 11 4.49 11.02 -12.30
C GLY A 11 4.58 9.54 -12.69
N VAL A 12 5.70 9.13 -13.28
CA VAL A 12 5.99 7.74 -13.64
C VAL A 12 6.08 6.87 -12.39
N PHE A 13 6.80 7.32 -11.36
CA PHE A 13 6.91 6.59 -10.11
C PHE A 13 5.56 6.39 -9.41
N LYS A 14 4.70 7.42 -9.38
CA LYS A 14 3.34 7.32 -8.81
C LYS A 14 2.44 6.34 -9.55
N LYS A 15 2.60 6.20 -10.88
CA LYS A 15 1.86 5.21 -11.66
C LYS A 15 2.38 3.79 -11.42
N ASP A 16 3.68 3.64 -11.26
CA ASP A 16 4.32 2.34 -11.15
C ASP A 16 4.36 1.80 -9.72
N CYS A 17 4.23 2.64 -8.69
CA CYS A 17 4.35 2.22 -7.28
C CYS A 17 3.34 1.15 -6.85
N ARG A 18 2.21 1.04 -7.56
CA ARG A 18 1.15 0.04 -7.32
C ARG A 18 1.28 -1.24 -8.17
N LYS A 19 2.32 -1.36 -9.00
CA LYS A 19 2.61 -2.58 -9.77
C LYS A 19 3.41 -3.58 -8.93
N ASP A 20 3.28 -4.89 -9.19
CA ASP A 20 3.81 -5.98 -8.36
C ASP A 20 5.28 -5.82 -7.92
N ARG A 21 6.14 -5.27 -8.79
CA ARG A 21 7.56 -5.07 -8.48
C ARG A 21 7.77 -3.94 -7.47
N GLN A 22 7.05 -2.83 -7.62
CA GLN A 22 7.17 -1.66 -6.76
C GLN A 22 6.32 -1.75 -5.49
N LEU A 23 5.32 -2.64 -5.46
CA LEU A 23 4.50 -2.90 -4.28
C LEU A 23 5.36 -3.34 -3.08
N LYS A 24 6.42 -4.10 -3.35
CA LYS A 24 7.42 -4.52 -2.35
C LYS A 24 8.25 -3.37 -1.81
N MET A 25 8.45 -2.31 -2.60
CA MET A 25 9.11 -1.08 -2.15
C MET A 25 8.14 -0.21 -1.35
N LEU A 26 6.86 -0.18 -1.73
CA LEU A 26 5.82 0.58 -1.04
C LEU A 26 5.50 0.01 0.35
N PHE A 27 5.42 -1.31 0.48
CA PHE A 27 5.10 -2.02 1.72
C PHE A 27 6.28 -2.84 2.27
N GLY A 28 7.51 -2.43 1.97
CA GLY A 28 8.71 -3.09 2.49
C GLY A 28 8.74 -3.06 4.02
N GLY A 29 8.72 -4.23 4.65
CA GLY A 29 8.69 -4.35 6.12
C GLY A 29 7.28 -4.26 6.73
N CYS A 30 6.24 -4.03 5.94
CA CYS A 30 4.86 -4.03 6.42
C CYS A 30 4.22 -5.43 6.36
N PRO A 31 3.17 -5.68 7.17
CA PRO A 31 2.35 -6.88 7.07
C PRO A 31 1.73 -7.05 5.68
N ARG A 32 1.62 -8.30 5.20
CA ARG A 32 1.12 -8.61 3.85
C ARG A 32 -0.34 -8.22 3.66
N GLU A 33 -1.10 -8.14 4.74
CA GLU A 33 -2.48 -7.72 4.79
C GLU A 33 -2.68 -6.30 4.21
N TYR A 34 -1.66 -5.44 4.24
CA TYR A 34 -1.73 -4.11 3.63
C TYR A 34 -1.76 -4.17 2.09
N ILE A 35 -1.11 -5.17 1.50
CA ILE A 35 -1.20 -5.43 0.05
C ILE A 35 -2.62 -5.86 -0.31
N ASP A 36 -3.23 -6.71 0.52
CA ASP A 36 -4.60 -7.17 0.30
C ASP A 36 -5.61 -6.03 0.42
N ILE A 37 -5.44 -5.15 1.41
CA ILE A 37 -6.26 -3.93 1.55
C ILE A 37 -6.11 -3.02 0.34
N LEU A 38 -4.88 -2.80 -0.15
CA LEU A 38 -4.66 -1.97 -1.33
C LEU A 38 -5.35 -2.55 -2.57
N ARG A 39 -5.31 -3.87 -2.76
CA ARG A 39 -6.01 -4.55 -3.86
C ARG A 39 -7.53 -4.44 -3.77
N ILE A 40 -8.09 -4.45 -2.55
CA ILE A 40 -9.51 -4.18 -2.34
C ILE A 40 -9.83 -2.76 -2.81
N ILE A 41 -9.06 -1.77 -2.34
CA ILE A 41 -9.29 -0.35 -2.68
C ILE A 41 -9.14 -0.10 -4.19
N ASP A 42 -8.08 -0.60 -4.81
CA ASP A 42 -7.81 -0.43 -6.25
C ASP A 42 -8.84 -1.14 -7.15
N GLY A 43 -9.51 -2.18 -6.62
CA GLY A 43 -10.57 -2.90 -7.32
C GLY A 43 -11.94 -2.21 -7.30
N HIS A 44 -12.13 -1.18 -6.47
CA HIS A 44 -13.41 -0.48 -6.35
C HIS A 44 -13.56 0.64 -7.39
N ARG A 45 -14.78 0.81 -7.92
CA ARG A 45 -15.14 1.97 -8.74
C ARG A 45 -15.45 3.16 -7.84
N PHE A 46 -15.41 4.36 -8.39
CA PHE A 46 -15.59 5.62 -7.66
C PHE A 46 -16.87 5.70 -6.82
N PHE A 47 -17.96 5.07 -7.26
CA PHE A 47 -19.25 5.07 -6.58
C PHE A 47 -19.55 3.77 -5.82
N ASP A 48 -18.64 2.78 -5.86
CA ASP A 48 -18.85 1.54 -5.12
C ASP A 48 -18.53 1.76 -3.65
N SER A 49 -19.37 1.21 -2.76
CA SER A 49 -19.06 1.18 -1.33
C SER A 49 -18.01 0.09 -1.07
N PRO A 50 -16.88 0.42 -0.41
CA PRO A 50 -15.90 -0.58 -0.03
C PRO A 50 -16.48 -1.60 0.95
N ASP A 51 -16.02 -2.84 0.88
CA ASP A 51 -16.31 -3.83 1.92
C ASP A 51 -15.47 -3.54 3.17
N TYR A 52 -15.93 -2.58 3.97
CA TYR A 52 -15.26 -2.16 5.20
C TYR A 52 -15.07 -3.32 6.18
N SER A 53 -15.99 -4.28 6.24
CA SER A 53 -15.89 -5.44 7.11
C SER A 53 -14.65 -6.27 6.79
N LYS A 54 -14.38 -6.50 5.49
CA LYS A 54 -13.14 -7.17 5.05
C LYS A 54 -11.90 -6.35 5.38
N ILE A 55 -11.91 -5.05 5.10
CA ILE A 55 -10.77 -4.16 5.37
C ILE A 55 -10.42 -4.18 6.88
N TYR A 56 -11.42 -4.07 7.76
CA TYR A 56 -11.22 -4.19 9.21
C TYR A 56 -10.76 -5.58 9.66
N GLY A 57 -11.13 -6.65 8.94
CA GLY A 57 -10.61 -7.99 9.16
C GLY A 57 -9.11 -8.08 8.86
N HIS A 58 -8.70 -7.59 7.69
CA HIS A 58 -7.28 -7.53 7.30
C HIS A 58 -6.45 -6.66 8.24
N MET A 59 -6.96 -5.51 8.69
CA MET A 59 -6.24 -4.65 9.65
C MET A 59 -6.07 -5.33 11.01
N ARG A 60 -7.09 -6.06 11.49
CA ARG A 60 -6.96 -6.85 12.73
C ARG A 60 -5.91 -7.94 12.60
N ASN A 61 -5.89 -8.66 11.48
CA ASN A 61 -4.88 -9.66 11.19
C ASN A 61 -3.48 -9.03 11.13
N ALA A 62 -3.34 -7.89 10.46
CA ALA A 62 -2.08 -7.13 10.38
C ALA A 62 -1.54 -6.78 11.78
N MET A 63 -2.40 -6.36 12.72
CA MET A 63 -2.00 -6.06 14.09
C MET A 63 -1.52 -7.30 14.84
N VAL A 64 -2.09 -8.47 14.60
CA VAL A 64 -1.63 -9.74 15.18
C VAL A 64 -0.29 -10.14 14.57
N SER A 65 -0.19 -10.12 13.24
CA SER A 65 1.03 -10.42 12.49
C SER A 65 2.20 -9.51 12.90
N CYS A 66 1.93 -8.22 13.11
CA CYS A 66 2.90 -7.21 13.54
C CYS A 66 3.33 -7.38 15.01
N ARG A 67 2.43 -7.80 15.92
CA ARG A 67 2.78 -8.14 17.31
C ARG A 67 3.72 -9.34 17.44
N SER A 68 3.80 -10.19 16.42
CA SER A 68 4.83 -11.24 16.30
C SER A 68 6.14 -10.78 15.64
N GLN A 69 6.18 -9.56 15.08
CA GLN A 69 7.34 -8.92 14.46
C GLN A 69 7.63 -7.56 15.12
N VAL A 70 7.75 -7.54 16.46
CA VAL A 70 7.90 -6.29 17.25
C VAL A 70 9.16 -5.47 16.88
N SER A 71 10.13 -6.02 16.16
CA SER A 71 11.41 -5.33 15.94
C SER A 71 11.49 -4.41 14.71
N ILE A 72 10.51 -4.38 13.79
CA ILE A 72 10.68 -3.65 12.51
C ILE A 72 9.60 -2.60 12.24
N CYS A 73 8.36 -2.78 12.71
CA CYS A 73 7.26 -1.90 12.30
C CYS A 73 7.10 -0.61 13.15
N ILE A 74 7.85 -0.43 14.23
CA ILE A 74 7.75 0.76 15.11
C ILE A 74 9.01 1.65 15.00
N GLU A 75 10.09 1.18 14.36
CA GLU A 75 11.38 1.91 14.30
C GLU A 75 11.72 2.46 12.91
N ILE A 76 10.73 2.99 12.17
CA ILE A 76 10.98 3.96 11.09
C ILE A 76 10.18 5.23 11.36
#